data_AF-V5IG63-F1
#
_entry.id   AF-V5IG63-F1
#
_cell.length_a   1.000
_cell.length_b   1.000
_cell.length_c   1.000
_cell.angle_alpha   90.00
_cell.angle_beta   90.00
_cell.angle_gamma   90.00
#
_symmetry.space_group_name_H-M   'P 1'
#
loop_
_entity.id
_entity.type
_entity.pdbx_description
1 polymer ?
#
loop_
_entity_poly.entity_id
_entity_poly.type
_entity_poly.pdbx_seq_one_letter_code
_entity_poly.pdbx_strand_id
1 'polypeptide(L)'
;MRVPAFTKSFFFKLHSETLPVKVFLEGKGIPVAWSVNCLLCKMPETIEHAFLNCWDAVFLWDVLQRILKKDLPLTPHGIRYLPVDGGNSMVPYDMIMLVGLHSLWRCRMAVRHADVDVRPAHRYFVEMMVF
;
A
#
# COMPACT_ATOMS: atom_id res chain seq x y z
N MET A 1 -5.68 -8.85 16.34
CA MET A 1 -4.75 -8.46 15.27
C MET A 1 -3.77 -7.44 15.85
N ARG A 2 -2.47 -7.72 15.83
CA ARG A 2 -1.46 -6.78 16.34
C ARG A 2 -0.78 -6.13 15.14
N VAL A 3 -1.07 -4.85 14.90
CA VAL A 3 -0.43 -4.13 13.79
C VAL A 3 1.03 -3.83 14.18
N PRO A 4 2.02 -4.23 13.36
CA PRO A 4 3.42 -3.93 13.66
C PRO A 4 3.70 -2.43 13.78
N ALA A 5 4.64 -2.04 14.64
CA ALA A 5 4.95 -0.63 14.89
C ALA A 5 5.36 0.15 13.62
N PHE A 6 6.08 -0.51 12.70
CA PHE A 6 6.51 0.10 11.43
C PHE A 6 5.32 0.49 10.53
N THR A 7 4.19 -0.22 10.63
CA THR A 7 2.99 0.06 9.84
C THR A 7 2.37 1.40 10.24
N LYS A 8 2.49 1.78 11.52
CA LYS A 8 2.07 3.11 12.00
C LYS A 8 2.90 4.23 11.39
N SER A 9 4.23 4.06 11.35
CA SER A 9 5.13 5.04 10.73
C SER A 9 4.89 5.17 9.23
N PHE A 10 4.63 4.05 8.54
CA PHE A 10 4.21 4.06 7.14
C PHE A 10 2.91 4.87 6.96
N PHE A 11 1.88 4.58 7.75
CA PHE A 11 0.58 5.22 7.59
C PHE A 11 0.64 6.73 7.86
N PHE A 12 1.42 7.16 8.85
CA PHE A 12 1.64 8.58 9.08
C PHE A 12 2.24 9.28 7.86
N LYS A 13 3.21 8.65 7.19
CA LYS A 13 3.82 9.18 5.95
C LYS A 13 2.83 9.19 4.78
N LEU A 14 2.00 8.15 4.65
CA LEU A 14 0.96 8.07 3.63
C LEU A 14 -0.09 9.18 3.83
N HIS A 15 -0.59 9.32 5.06
CA HIS A 15 -1.57 10.33 5.43
C HIS A 15 -1.08 11.76 5.16
N SER A 16 0.16 12.06 5.58
CA SER A 16 0.82 13.36 5.39
C SER A 16 1.38 13.58 3.98
N GLU A 17 1.17 12.67 3.03
CA GLU A 17 1.69 12.81 1.65
C GLU A 17 3.24 12.87 1.57
N THR A 18 3.93 12.44 2.62
CA THR A 18 5.40 12.45 2.72
C THR A 18 6.02 11.09 2.39
N LEU A 19 5.23 10.18 1.81
CA LEU A 19 5.70 8.86 1.42
C LEU A 19 6.72 8.99 0.26
N PRO A 20 7.90 8.34 0.32
CA PRO A 20 8.98 8.56 -0.65
C PRO A 20 8.75 7.78 -1.96
N VAL A 21 7.59 8.00 -2.59
CA VAL A 21 7.30 7.57 -3.96
C VAL A 21 8.21 8.29 -4.94
N LYS A 22 8.47 7.70 -6.11
CA LYS A 22 9.46 8.26 -7.05
C LYS A 22 9.17 9.69 -7.49
N VAL A 23 7.91 10.02 -7.80
CA VAL A 23 7.52 11.38 -8.21
C VAL A 23 7.78 12.39 -7.10
N PHE A 24 7.51 12.01 -5.85
CA PHE A 24 7.78 12.86 -4.68
C PHE A 24 9.28 13.11 -4.50
N LEU A 25 10.10 12.07 -4.69
CA LEU A 25 11.55 12.19 -4.57
C LEU A 25 12.16 13.09 -5.65
N GLU A 26 11.73 12.94 -6.90
CA GLU A 26 12.14 13.82 -8.00
C GLU A 26 11.74 15.27 -7.70
N GLY A 27 10.52 15.51 -7.24
CA GLY A 27 10.05 16.85 -6.85
C GLY A 27 10.82 17.46 -5.67
N LYS A 28 11.53 16.65 -4.88
CA LYS A 28 12.42 17.11 -3.80
C LYS A 28 13.89 17.21 -4.21
N GLY A 29 14.22 16.96 -5.49
CA GLY A 29 15.59 16.94 -5.99
C GLY A 29 16.42 15.75 -5.47
N ILE A 30 15.77 14.71 -4.94
CA ILE A 30 16.44 13.49 -4.49
C ILE A 30 16.61 12.59 -5.72
N PRO A 31 17.84 12.10 -6.01
CA PRO A 31 18.08 11.25 -7.17
C PRO A 31 17.28 9.95 -7.07
N VAL A 32 16.51 9.67 -8.12
CA VAL A 32 15.76 8.41 -8.28
C VAL A 32 16.50 7.53 -9.28
N ALA A 33 16.76 6.27 -8.92
CA ALA A 33 17.39 5.33 -9.82
C ALA A 33 16.50 5.03 -11.04
N TRP A 34 17.11 5.06 -12.21
CA TRP A 34 16.57 4.68 -13.52
C TRP A 34 15.47 5.61 -14.05
N SER A 35 14.26 5.53 -13.48
CA SER A 35 13.11 6.28 -13.95
C SER A 35 12.09 6.44 -12.83
N VAL A 36 11.34 7.54 -12.91
CA VAL A 36 10.19 7.87 -12.06
C VAL A 36 9.00 6.95 -12.32
N ASN A 37 9.01 6.24 -13.44
CA ASN A 37 7.92 5.36 -13.83
C ASN A 37 7.93 4.06 -13.01
N CYS A 38 6.73 3.55 -12.75
CA CYS A 38 6.48 2.24 -12.20
C CYS A 38 6.97 1.16 -13.17
N LEU A 39 7.68 0.15 -12.66
CA LEU A 39 8.27 -0.93 -13.47
C LEU A 39 7.20 -1.79 -14.16
N LEU A 40 6.02 -1.95 -13.54
CA LEU A 40 4.94 -2.78 -14.06
C LEU A 40 4.08 -2.03 -15.09
N CYS A 41 3.67 -0.81 -14.76
CA CYS A 41 2.67 -0.08 -15.56
C CYS A 41 3.29 0.97 -16.48
N LYS A 42 4.59 1.25 -16.37
CA LYS A 42 5.31 2.29 -17.13
C LYS A 42 4.73 3.71 -17.01
N MET A 43 3.94 3.98 -15.97
CA MET A 43 3.37 5.29 -15.64
C MET A 43 4.09 5.91 -14.44
N PRO A 44 4.06 7.25 -14.26
CA PRO A 44 4.71 7.89 -13.12
C PRO A 44 4.22 7.33 -11.78
N GLU A 45 5.15 6.99 -10.89
CA GLU A 45 4.81 6.40 -9.59
C GLU A 45 4.39 7.49 -8.59
N THR A 46 3.10 7.80 -8.58
CA THR A 46 2.43 8.61 -7.56
C THR A 46 1.86 7.73 -6.44
N ILE A 47 1.39 8.34 -5.35
CA ILE A 47 0.69 7.63 -4.26
C ILE A 47 -0.54 6.89 -4.82
N GLU A 48 -1.36 7.58 -5.62
CA GLU A 48 -2.55 6.99 -6.24
C GLU A 48 -2.19 5.84 -7.17
N HIS A 49 -1.15 5.99 -7.99
CA HIS A 49 -0.68 4.91 -8.83
C HIS A 49 -0.22 3.71 -7.99
N ALA A 50 0.60 3.95 -6.97
CA ALA A 50 1.18 2.92 -6.14
C ALA A 50 0.15 2.11 -5.32
N PHE A 51 -0.96 2.73 -4.89
CA PHE A 51 -1.92 2.07 -4.00
C PHE A 51 -3.28 1.78 -4.62
N LEU A 52 -3.64 2.39 -5.75
CA LEU A 52 -4.94 2.20 -6.37
C LEU A 52 -4.82 1.64 -7.78
N ASN A 53 -4.01 2.27 -8.64
CA ASN A 53 -4.09 2.04 -10.08
C ASN A 53 -3.06 1.04 -10.62
N CYS A 54 -2.03 0.69 -9.86
CA CYS A 54 -1.04 -0.27 -10.29
C CYS A 54 -1.59 -1.70 -10.22
N TRP A 55 -1.16 -2.57 -11.14
CA TRP A 55 -1.60 -3.97 -11.23
C TRP A 55 -1.57 -4.70 -9.89
N ASP A 56 -0.46 -4.62 -9.14
CA ASP A 56 -0.35 -5.26 -7.81
C ASP A 56 -1.43 -4.80 -6.84
N ALA A 57 -1.77 -3.52 -6.86
CA ALA A 57 -2.80 -2.95 -6.00
C ALA A 57 -4.19 -3.42 -6.41
N VAL A 58 -4.50 -3.33 -7.70
CA VAL A 58 -5.79 -3.78 -8.26
C VAL A 58 -6.03 -5.26 -7.92
N PHE A 59 -5.04 -6.12 -8.12
CA PHE A 59 -5.16 -7.55 -7.81
C PHE A 59 -5.34 -7.81 -6.31
N LEU A 60 -4.56 -7.15 -5.45
CA LEU A 60 -4.69 -7.34 -4.01
C LEU A 60 -6.08 -6.90 -3.51
N TRP A 61 -6.54 -5.73 -3.96
CA TRP A 61 -7.82 -5.18 -3.54
C TRP A 61 -9.01 -5.98 -4.03
N ASP A 62 -9.01 -6.43 -5.30
CA ASP A 62 -10.06 -7.28 -5.85
C ASP A 62 -10.19 -8.58 -5.05
N VAL A 63 -9.05 -9.23 -4.74
CA VAL A 63 -9.04 -10.44 -3.90
C VAL A 63 -9.58 -10.14 -2.50
N LEU A 64 -9.15 -9.06 -1.85
CA LEU A 64 -9.60 -8.71 -0.51
C LEU A 64 -11.09 -8.38 -0.46
N GLN A 65 -11.60 -7.58 -1.39
CA GLN A 65 -13.03 -7.22 -1.43
C GLN A 65 -13.91 -8.45 -1.64
N ARG A 66 -13.51 -9.38 -2.52
CA ARG A 66 -14.23 -10.65 -2.73
C ARG A 66 -14.23 -11.54 -1.50
N ILE A 67 -13.11 -11.64 -0.80
CA ILE A 67 -12.99 -12.45 0.42
C ILE A 67 -13.84 -11.85 1.56
N LEU A 68 -13.77 -10.53 1.75
CA LEU A 68 -14.46 -9.82 2.82
C LEU A 68 -15.95 -9.58 2.52
N LYS A 69 -16.37 -9.73 1.26
CA LYS A 69 -17.73 -9.41 0.76
C LYS A 69 -18.15 -7.99 1.14
N LYS A 70 -17.19 -7.06 1.12
CA LYS A 70 -17.37 -5.66 1.53
C LYS A 70 -16.62 -4.74 0.58
N ASP A 71 -17.30 -3.70 0.12
CA ASP A 71 -16.67 -2.64 -0.65
C ASP A 71 -15.81 -1.77 0.27
N LEU A 72 -14.51 -1.77 -0.01
CA LEU A 72 -13.52 -0.94 0.68
C LEU A 72 -13.45 0.45 0.00
N PRO A 73 -13.23 1.54 0.75
CA PRO A 73 -13.11 2.88 0.19
C PRO A 73 -11.76 3.06 -0.53
N LEU A 74 -11.65 2.54 -1.75
CA LEU A 74 -10.45 2.63 -2.61
C LEU A 74 -10.40 3.96 -3.38
N THR A 75 -10.45 5.07 -2.66
CA THR A 75 -10.29 6.41 -3.21
C THR A 75 -9.03 7.07 -2.65
N PRO A 76 -8.48 8.13 -3.28
CA PRO A 76 -7.33 8.86 -2.73
C PRO A 76 -7.58 9.35 -1.29
N HIS A 77 -8.80 9.78 -1.00
CA HIS A 77 -9.21 10.10 0.37
C HIS A 77 -9.29 8.83 1.25
N GLY A 78 -9.91 7.76 0.74
CA GLY A 78 -10.09 6.52 1.48
C GLY A 78 -8.78 5.88 1.95
N ILE A 79 -7.76 5.81 1.11
CA ILE A 79 -6.45 5.25 1.49
C ILE A 79 -5.69 6.11 2.52
N ARG A 80 -6.01 7.40 2.64
CA ARG A 80 -5.33 8.34 3.54
C ARG A 80 -5.98 8.46 4.90
N TYR A 81 -7.31 8.32 4.95
CA TYR A 81 -8.09 8.53 6.16
C TYR A 81 -8.73 7.25 6.71
N LEU A 82 -8.73 6.16 5.93
CA LEU A 82 -9.39 4.90 6.28
C LEU A 82 -10.80 5.10 6.85
N PRO A 83 -11.71 5.81 6.14
CA PRO A 83 -13.08 6.04 6.60
C PRO A 83 -13.90 4.76 6.39
N VAL A 84 -13.49 3.68 7.04
CA VAL A 84 -14.19 2.40 6.97
C VAL A 84 -15.16 2.37 8.14
N ASP A 85 -16.45 2.44 7.83
CA ASP A 85 -17.49 2.24 8.83
C ASP A 85 -17.33 0.83 9.41
N GLY A 86 -16.84 0.77 10.65
CA GLY A 86 -16.77 -0.49 11.39
C GLY A 86 -18.14 -1.11 11.62
N GLY A 87 -19.22 -0.31 11.55
CA GLY A 87 -20.58 -0.75 11.92
C GLY A 87 -20.61 -1.48 13.26
N ASN A 88 -21.71 -2.19 13.56
CA ASN A 88 -21.73 -3.19 14.64
C ASN A 88 -20.92 -4.46 14.31
N SER A 89 -19.93 -4.38 13.40
CA SER A 89 -19.18 -5.55 12.96
C SER A 89 -17.93 -5.76 13.82
N MET A 90 -17.69 -7.01 14.20
CA MET A 90 -16.52 -7.41 14.99
C MET A 90 -15.22 -7.49 14.16
N VAL A 91 -15.29 -7.11 12.87
CA VAL A 91 -14.19 -7.25 11.90
C VAL A 91 -13.44 -5.92 11.76
N PRO A 92 -12.13 -5.88 12.03
CA PRO A 92 -11.34 -4.64 11.95
C PRO A 92 -10.92 -4.34 10.50
N TYR A 93 -11.86 -3.86 9.68
CA TYR A 93 -11.62 -3.58 8.26
C TYR A 93 -10.58 -2.47 8.03
N ASP A 94 -10.52 -1.49 8.92
CA ASP A 94 -9.50 -0.44 8.96
C ASP A 94 -8.09 -1.03 9.10
N MET A 95 -7.90 -1.99 10.00
CA MET A 95 -6.62 -2.68 10.20
C MET A 95 -6.27 -3.57 9.00
N ILE A 96 -7.27 -4.24 8.41
CA ILE A 96 -7.07 -5.05 7.20
C ILE A 96 -6.60 -4.17 6.05
N MET A 97 -7.28 -3.04 5.82
CA MET A 97 -6.93 -2.09 4.76
C MET A 97 -5.54 -1.46 5.02
N LEU A 98 -5.23 -1.12 6.27
CA LEU A 98 -3.92 -0.64 6.68
C LEU A 98 -2.80 -1.64 6.38
N VAL A 99 -3.00 -2.92 6.70
CA VAL A 99 -2.03 -3.99 6.39
C VAL A 99 -1.94 -4.24 4.88
N GLY A 100 -3.06 -4.15 4.16
CA GLY A 100 -3.10 -4.17 2.69
C GLY A 100 -2.20 -3.09 2.08
N LEU A 101 -2.41 -1.83 2.47
CA LEU A 101 -1.59 -0.70 2.01
C LEU A 101 -0.11 -0.90 2.32
N HIS A 102 0.21 -1.32 3.55
CA HIS A 102 1.59 -1.52 3.94
C HIS A 102 2.26 -2.71 3.23
N SER A 103 1.51 -3.77 2.92
CA SER A 103 2.00 -4.91 2.14
C SER A 103 2.36 -4.51 0.71
N LEU A 104 1.54 -3.66 0.06
CA LEU A 104 1.84 -3.09 -1.25
C LEU A 104 3.10 -2.24 -1.20
N TRP A 105 3.23 -1.42 -0.16
CA TRP A 105 4.41 -0.59 0.02
C TRP A 105 5.69 -1.42 0.20
N ARG A 106 5.65 -2.46 1.04
CA ARG A 106 6.80 -3.36 1.23
C ARG A 106 7.19 -4.07 -0.06
N CYS A 107 6.21 -4.57 -0.81
CA CYS A 107 6.44 -5.20 -2.11
C CYS A 107 7.21 -4.24 -3.04
N ARG A 108 6.77 -2.98 -3.14
CA ARG A 108 7.44 -1.96 -3.95
C ARG A 108 8.84 -1.63 -3.46
N MET A 109 9.02 -1.46 -2.15
CA MET A 109 10.33 -1.15 -1.58
C MET A 109 11.32 -2.29 -1.78
N ALA A 110 10.88 -3.55 -1.68
CA ALA A 110 11.72 -4.71 -1.93
C ALA A 110 12.22 -4.75 -3.38
N VAL A 111 11.34 -4.48 -4.36
CA VAL A 111 11.72 -4.36 -5.77
C VAL A 111 12.70 -3.19 -5.97
N ARG A 112 12.41 -2.03 -5.36
CA ARG A 112 13.24 -0.83 -5.49
C ARG A 112 14.65 -1.00 -4.90
N HIS A 113 14.76 -1.68 -3.77
CA HIS A 113 16.04 -1.93 -3.11
C HIS A 113 16.80 -3.13 -3.70
N ALA A 114 16.21 -3.82 -4.67
CA ALA A 114 16.73 -5.08 -5.21
C ALA A 114 17.01 -6.10 -4.09
N ASP A 115 16.06 -6.22 -3.16
CA ASP A 115 16.13 -7.21 -2.09
C ASP A 115 16.24 -8.62 -2.69
N VAL A 116 17.01 -9.50 -2.06
CA VAL A 116 17.25 -10.87 -2.57
C VAL A 116 15.97 -11.71 -2.58
N ASP A 117 15.05 -11.44 -1.65
CA ASP A 117 13.80 -12.18 -1.48
C ASP A 117 12.59 -11.26 -1.72
N VAL A 118 12.41 -10.83 -2.97
CA VAL A 118 11.22 -10.07 -3.38
C VAL A 118 10.02 -11.00 -3.41
N ARG A 119 9.04 -10.71 -2.56
CA ARG A 119 7.76 -11.44 -2.50
C ARG A 119 6.62 -10.59 -3.08
N PRO A 120 5.58 -11.21 -3.65
CA PRO A 120 4.38 -10.50 -4.07
C PRO A 120 3.60 -9.96 -2.86
N ALA A 121 2.82 -8.89 -3.06
CA ALA A 121 2.12 -8.18 -1.97
C ALA A 121 1.26 -9.09 -1.08
N HIS A 122 0.58 -10.10 -1.64
CA HIS A 122 -0.24 -11.03 -0.85
C HIS A 122 0.57 -11.85 0.17
N ARG A 123 1.85 -12.18 -0.11
CA ARG A 123 2.71 -12.88 0.85
C ARG A 123 3.05 -11.98 2.03
N TYR A 124 3.45 -10.73 1.76
CA TYR A 124 3.67 -9.73 2.80
C TYR A 124 2.42 -9.46 3.64
N PHE A 125 1.24 -9.48 3.00
CA PHE A 125 -0.03 -9.33 3.70
C PHE A 125 -0.26 -10.47 4.70
N VAL A 126 -0.15 -11.73 4.26
CA VAL A 126 -0.33 -12.91 5.12
C VAL A 126 0.67 -12.91 6.28
N GLU A 127 1.95 -12.59 6.01
CA GLU A 127 2.97 -12.49 7.06
C GLU A 127 2.60 -11.46 8.14
N MET A 128 2.07 -10.30 7.75
CA MET A 128 1.64 -9.27 8.72
C MET A 128 0.36 -9.61 9.46
N MET A 129 -0.41 -10.60 9.02
CA MET A 129 -1.61 -11.05 9.72
C MET A 129 -1.32 -12.17 10.72
N VAL A 130 -0.29 -12.97 10.47
CA VAL A 130 0.08 -14.14 11.29
C VAL A 130 0.99 -13.76 12.48
N PHE A 131 1.77 -12.70 12.35
CA PHE A 131 2.70 -12.20 13.38
C PHE A 131 2.24 -10.86 13.97
#